data_AF-A0A251V4M5-F1
#
_entry.id   AF-A0A251V4M5-F1
#
_cell.length_a   1.000
_cell.length_b   1.000
_cell.length_c   1.000
_cell.angle_alpha   90.00
_cell.angle_beta   90.00
_cell.angle_gamma   90.00
#
_symmetry.space_group_name_H-M   'P 1'
#
loop_
_entity.id
_entity.type
_entity.pdbx_description
1 polymer ?
#
loop_
_entity_poly.entity_id
_entity_poly.type
_entity_poly.pdbx_seq_one_letter_code
_entity_poly.pdbx_strand_id
1 'polypeptide(L)'
;MPTVLSATMAIGLHRLSQQGVITKRMTAIEEMAGMDVLCSDKTGTLTLNKLTVDKTLIEVFAKGFNNEHVLLYPARASRTENRDAIDVAIVGTLAEPKEARAGIRKVHFFPFNPVDKRTTLT
;
A
#
# COMPACT_ATOMS: atom_id res chain seq x y z
N MET A 1 -14.51 -36.95 24.35
CA MET A 1 -14.32 -35.48 24.44
C MET A 1 -13.54 -34.85 23.27
N PRO A 2 -12.49 -35.47 22.67
CA PRO A 2 -11.72 -34.83 21.58
C PRO A 2 -12.56 -34.40 20.38
N THR A 3 -13.50 -35.24 19.96
CA THR A 3 -14.39 -34.99 18.80
C THR A 3 -15.25 -33.74 18.97
N VAL A 4 -15.70 -33.45 20.20
CA VAL A 4 -16.58 -32.30 20.48
C VAL A 4 -15.79 -30.99 20.38
N LEU A 5 -14.56 -30.97 20.91
CA LEU A 5 -13.65 -29.81 20.79
C LEU A 5 -13.30 -29.55 19.33
N SER A 6 -12.89 -30.58 18.59
CA SER A 6 -12.55 -30.45 17.17
C SER A 6 -13.74 -29.99 16.33
N ALA A 7 -14.94 -30.52 16.56
CA ALA A 7 -16.15 -30.09 15.85
C ALA A 7 -16.50 -28.62 16.17
N THR A 8 -16.42 -28.23 17.45
CA THR A 8 -16.70 -26.86 17.88
C THR A 8 -15.71 -25.87 17.27
N MET A 9 -14.42 -26.19 17.27
CA MET A 9 -13.39 -25.38 16.61
C MET A 9 -13.66 -25.26 15.11
N ALA A 10 -13.91 -26.36 14.41
CA ALA A 10 -14.18 -26.34 12.98
C ALA A 10 -15.39 -25.46 12.62
N ILE A 11 -16.48 -25.56 13.40
CA ILE A 11 -17.66 -24.70 13.24
C ILE A 11 -17.31 -23.23 13.52
N GLY A 12 -16.54 -22.95 14.57
CA GLY A 12 -16.09 -21.60 14.91
C GLY A 12 -15.24 -20.98 13.80
N LEU A 13 -14.30 -21.74 13.24
CA LEU A 13 -13.45 -21.29 12.12
C LEU A 13 -14.28 -21.03 10.86
N HIS A 14 -15.29 -21.87 10.58
CA HIS A 14 -16.19 -21.63 9.46
C HIS A 14 -16.94 -20.30 9.63
N ARG A 15 -17.41 -19.98 10.84
CA ARG A 15 -18.03 -18.68 11.15
C ARG A 15 -17.05 -17.51 10.99
N LEU A 16 -15.80 -17.65 11.45
CA LEU A 16 -14.77 -16.64 11.24
C LEU A 16 -14.48 -16.40 9.75
N SER A 17 -14.45 -17.47 8.95
CA SER A 17 -14.28 -17.36 7.50
C SER A 17 -15.43 -16.62 6.83
N GLN A 18 -16.68 -16.81 7.30
CA GLN A 18 -17.83 -16.01 6.84
C GLN A 18 -17.71 -14.52 7.20
N GLN A 19 -16.90 -14.17 8.20
CA GLN A 19 -16.56 -12.79 8.57
C GLN A 19 -15.28 -12.28 7.87
N GLY A 20 -14.70 -13.05 6.94
CA GLY A 20 -13.49 -12.67 6.21
C GLY A 20 -12.17 -13.00 6.91
N VAL A 21 -12.22 -13.70 8.06
CA VAL A 21 -11.02 -14.13 8.80
C VAL A 21 -10.62 -15.53 8.34
N ILE A 22 -9.48 -15.64 7.66
CA ILE A 22 -8.92 -16.92 7.21
C ILE A 22 -7.84 -17.37 8.20
N THR A 23 -8.09 -18.47 8.89
CA THR A 23 -7.16 -19.04 9.88
C THR A 23 -6.36 -20.20 9.29
N LYS A 24 -5.05 -20.21 9.49
CA LYS A 24 -4.18 -21.34 9.07
C LYS A 24 -4.14 -22.49 10.09
N ARG A 25 -4.46 -22.22 11.36
CA ARG A 25 -4.40 -23.17 12.48
C ARG A 25 -5.73 -23.18 13.23
N MET A 26 -6.23 -24.35 13.61
CA MET A 26 -7.50 -24.43 14.34
C MET A 26 -7.43 -23.83 15.76
N THR A 27 -6.26 -23.90 16.38
CA THR A 27 -5.99 -23.35 17.72
C THR A 27 -6.01 -21.82 17.77
N ALA A 28 -6.05 -21.14 16.61
CA ALA A 28 -6.06 -19.68 16.54
C ALA A 28 -7.27 -19.06 17.27
N ILE A 29 -8.40 -19.76 17.35
CA ILE A 29 -9.58 -19.30 18.10
C ILE A 29 -9.28 -19.15 19.60
N GLU A 30 -8.57 -20.10 20.20
CA GLU A 30 -8.23 -20.05 21.63
C GLU A 30 -7.20 -18.97 21.91
N GLU A 31 -6.17 -18.87 21.05
CA GLU A 31 -5.16 -17.81 21.12
C GLU A 31 -5.79 -16.41 21.02
N MET A 32 -6.76 -16.22 20.12
CA MET A 32 -7.49 -14.95 20.00
C MET A 32 -8.39 -14.67 21.21
N ALA A 33 -9.03 -15.69 21.79
CA ALA A 33 -9.91 -15.52 22.94
C ALA A 33 -9.14 -15.13 24.22
N GLY A 34 -7.90 -15.57 24.36
CA GLY A 34 -7.01 -15.23 25.48
C GLY A 34 -6.05 -14.07 25.20
N MET A 35 -6.26 -13.28 24.14
CA MET A 35 -5.34 -12.21 23.75
C MET A 35 -5.53 -10.96 24.62
N ASP A 36 -4.48 -10.56 25.35
CA ASP A 36 -4.48 -9.33 26.17
C ASP A 36 -3.94 -8.09 25.43
N VAL A 37 -3.03 -8.29 24.46
CA VAL A 37 -2.35 -7.20 23.73
C VAL A 37 -2.37 -7.48 22.25
N LEU A 38 -2.88 -6.52 21.47
CA LEU A 38 -2.87 -6.53 20.02
C LEU A 38 -1.87 -5.51 19.47
N CYS A 39 -0.73 -5.99 18.95
CA CYS A 39 0.21 -5.16 18.20
C CYS A 39 -0.27 -5.04 16.75
N SER A 40 -0.85 -3.88 16.39
CA SER A 40 -1.35 -3.62 15.05
C SER A 40 -0.37 -2.76 14.25
N ASP A 41 -0.16 -3.11 12.97
CA ASP A 41 0.61 -2.26 12.07
C ASP A 41 -0.21 -1.06 11.60
N LYS A 42 0.40 0.12 11.53
CA LYS A 42 -0.29 1.32 11.09
C LYS A 42 -0.65 1.25 9.61
N THR A 43 0.33 0.91 8.77
CA THR A 43 0.15 0.93 7.32
C THR A 43 -0.43 -0.41 6.87
N GLY A 44 -1.61 -0.40 6.25
CA GLY A 44 -2.28 -1.62 5.80
C GLY A 44 -3.15 -2.33 6.84
N THR A 45 -3.16 -1.89 8.11
CA THR A 45 -4.19 -2.31 9.10
C THR A 45 -4.99 -1.11 9.62
N LEU A 46 -4.34 -0.13 10.26
CA LEU A 46 -5.05 1.03 10.85
C LEU A 46 -5.42 2.10 9.82
N THR A 47 -4.59 2.28 8.79
CA THR A 47 -4.78 3.30 7.76
C THR A 47 -5.24 2.67 6.44
N LEU A 48 -5.97 3.45 5.62
CA LEU A 48 -6.52 3.00 4.34
C LEU A 48 -5.48 2.72 3.26
N ASN A 49 -4.19 2.93 3.53
CA ASN A 49 -3.11 2.91 2.54
C ASN A 49 -3.44 3.77 1.30
N LYS A 50 -4.11 4.90 1.52
CA LYS A 50 -4.44 5.92 0.51
C LYS A 50 -3.70 7.20 0.86
N LEU A 51 -2.57 7.40 0.20
CA LEU A 51 -1.75 8.58 0.42
C LEU A 51 -2.32 9.76 -0.38
N THR A 52 -2.18 10.96 0.17
CA THR A 52 -2.62 12.21 -0.46
C THR A 52 -1.53 13.25 -0.29
N VAL A 53 -1.30 14.07 -1.32
CA VAL A 53 -0.33 15.16 -1.29
C VAL A 53 -1.07 16.49 -1.22
N ASP A 54 -0.75 17.27 -0.19
CA ASP A 54 -1.18 18.66 -0.13
C ASP A 54 -0.19 19.54 -0.90
N LYS A 55 -0.65 20.11 -2.01
CA LYS A 55 0.19 20.94 -2.90
C LYS A 55 0.64 22.25 -2.26
N THR A 56 -0.06 22.71 -1.20
CA THR A 56 0.26 23.98 -0.52
C THR A 56 1.50 23.87 0.37
N LEU A 57 1.87 22.65 0.76
CA LEU A 57 3.00 22.36 1.64
C LEU A 57 4.27 21.96 0.87
N ILE A 58 4.27 22.05 -0.46
CA ILE A 58 5.42 21.67 -1.29
C ILE A 58 6.48 22.77 -1.28
N GLU A 59 7.69 22.41 -0.88
CA GLU A 59 8.87 23.27 -0.93
C GLU A 59 9.86 22.79 -2.00
N VAL A 60 10.46 23.73 -2.73
CA VAL A 60 11.41 23.45 -3.83
C VAL A 60 12.78 24.00 -3.49
N PHE A 61 13.77 23.10 -3.44
CA PHE A 61 15.13 23.46 -3.05
C PHE A 61 16.09 23.68 -4.24
N ALA A 62 15.77 23.14 -5.42
CA ALA A 62 16.63 23.23 -6.59
C ALA A 62 16.38 24.53 -7.39
N LYS A 63 17.45 25.24 -7.75
CA LYS A 63 17.36 26.43 -8.61
C LYS A 63 16.83 26.06 -10.00
N GLY A 64 15.88 26.84 -10.51
CA GLY A 64 15.26 26.62 -11.81
C GLY A 64 14.11 25.60 -11.81
N PHE A 65 13.73 25.07 -10.65
CA PHE A 65 12.58 24.17 -10.50
C PHE A 65 11.40 24.94 -9.89
N ASN A 66 10.19 24.46 -10.17
CA ASN A 66 8.94 24.96 -9.61
C ASN A 66 8.12 23.77 -9.08
N ASN A 67 6.96 24.05 -8.47
CA ASN A 67 6.09 23.01 -7.92
C ASN A 67 5.59 22.02 -8.99
N GLU A 68 5.37 22.46 -10.22
CA GLU A 68 4.93 21.59 -11.32
C GLU A 68 5.98 20.53 -11.67
N HIS A 69 7.25 20.91 -11.73
CA HIS A 69 8.35 19.98 -11.96
C HIS A 69 8.44 18.92 -10.84
N VAL A 70 8.28 19.34 -9.58
CA VAL A 70 8.34 18.46 -8.41
C VAL A 70 7.14 17.51 -8.34
N LEU A 71 6.02 17.82 -8.97
CA LEU A 71 4.89 16.90 -9.13
C LEU A 71 5.05 15.99 -10.36
N LEU A 72 5.52 16.53 -11.47
CA LEU A 72 5.62 15.82 -12.75
C LEU A 72 6.73 14.75 -12.76
N TYR A 73 7.91 15.04 -12.21
CA TYR A 73 9.03 14.09 -12.26
C TYR A 73 8.78 12.82 -11.44
N PRO A 74 8.26 12.88 -10.19
CA PRO A 74 7.86 11.69 -9.47
C PRO A 74 6.76 10.92 -10.21
N ALA A 75 5.76 11.59 -10.79
CA ALA A 75 4.71 10.93 -11.57
C ALA A 75 5.26 10.16 -12.78
N ARG A 76 6.30 10.69 -13.44
CA ARG A 76 7.04 9.97 -14.49
C ARG A 76 7.80 8.77 -13.93
N ALA A 77 8.34 8.87 -12.72
CA ALA A 77 9.01 7.75 -12.05
C ALA A 77 8.04 6.72 -11.42
N SER A 78 6.74 6.96 -11.43
CA SER A 78 5.73 6.06 -10.86
C SER A 78 5.15 5.05 -11.87
N ARG A 79 4.80 3.84 -11.43
CA ARG A 79 4.09 2.84 -12.26
C ARG A 79 2.58 3.07 -12.21
N THR A 80 1.97 3.29 -13.37
CA THR A 80 0.52 3.38 -13.50
C THR A 80 -0.18 2.01 -13.46
N GLU A 81 0.55 0.92 -13.69
CA GLU A 81 0.01 -0.44 -13.82
C GLU A 81 -0.12 -1.18 -12.49
N ASN A 82 0.87 -1.03 -11.59
CA ASN A 82 1.01 -1.87 -10.39
C ASN A 82 0.24 -1.34 -9.16
N ARG A 83 -0.43 -0.18 -9.30
CA ARG A 83 -1.29 0.46 -8.29
C ARG A 83 -0.67 0.53 -6.88
N ASP A 84 0.63 0.81 -6.77
CA ASP A 84 1.25 1.12 -5.48
C ASP A 84 0.59 2.38 -4.90
N ALA A 85 0.34 2.41 -3.59
CA ALA A 85 -0.34 3.52 -2.93
C ALA A 85 0.40 4.86 -3.12
N ILE A 86 1.73 4.86 -3.13
CA ILE A 86 2.55 6.05 -3.37
C ILE A 86 2.43 6.47 -4.83
N ASP A 87 2.59 5.54 -5.76
CA ASP A 87 2.52 5.82 -7.20
C ASP A 87 1.15 6.37 -7.61
N VAL A 88 0.07 5.80 -7.07
CA VAL A 88 -1.30 6.26 -7.30
C VAL A 88 -1.50 7.67 -6.75
N ALA A 89 -1.00 7.95 -5.54
CA ALA A 89 -1.11 9.27 -4.94
C ALA A 89 -0.38 10.34 -5.75
N ILE A 90 0.84 10.03 -6.20
CA ILE A 90 1.68 10.95 -6.97
C ILE A 90 1.08 11.20 -8.36
N VAL A 91 0.70 10.15 -9.11
CA VAL A 91 0.07 10.32 -10.43
C VAL A 91 -1.27 11.04 -10.30
N GLY A 92 -2.02 10.81 -9.22
CA GLY A 92 -3.27 11.51 -8.91
C GLY A 92 -3.12 12.99 -8.57
N THR A 93 -1.89 13.49 -8.37
CA THR A 93 -1.66 14.93 -8.21
C THR A 93 -1.73 15.69 -9.52
N LEU A 94 -1.54 15.03 -10.66
CA LEU A 94 -1.61 15.65 -11.99
C LEU A 94 -3.07 15.92 -12.39
N ALA A 95 -3.29 16.90 -13.27
CA ALA A 95 -4.61 17.18 -13.80
C ALA A 95 -5.11 16.00 -14.67
N GLU A 96 -4.25 15.52 -15.57
CA GLU A 96 -4.48 14.29 -16.31
C GLU A 96 -3.37 13.25 -16.04
N PRO A 97 -3.71 12.01 -15.62
CA PRO A 97 -2.73 10.95 -15.41
C PRO A 97 -1.88 10.61 -16.64
N LYS A 98 -2.35 10.96 -17.85
CA LYS A 98 -1.62 10.74 -19.10
C LYS A 98 -0.38 11.63 -19.23
N GLU A 99 -0.36 12.79 -18.57
CA GLU A 99 0.78 13.70 -18.54
C GLU A 99 2.04 13.05 -17.97
N ALA A 100 1.88 12.07 -17.06
CA ALA A 100 2.98 11.28 -16.51
C ALA A 100 3.78 10.51 -17.58
N ARG A 101 3.21 10.30 -18.78
CA ARG A 101 3.86 9.63 -19.91
C ARG A 101 3.89 10.47 -21.19
N ALA A 102 3.33 11.68 -21.17
CA ALA A 102 3.29 12.55 -22.33
C ALA A 102 4.70 13.02 -22.72
N GLY A 103 5.04 12.90 -24.00
CA GLY A 103 6.29 13.43 -24.57
C GLY A 103 7.57 12.71 -24.16
N ILE A 104 7.48 11.55 -23.49
CA ILE A 104 8.65 10.78 -23.08
C ILE A 104 8.61 9.35 -23.64
N ARG A 105 9.76 8.86 -24.09
CA ARG A 105 9.96 7.44 -24.41
C ARG A 105 10.69 6.80 -23.24
N LYS A 106 10.03 5.86 -22.57
CA LYS A 106 10.65 5.03 -21.54
C LYS A 106 11.72 4.12 -22.18
N VAL A 107 12.97 4.27 -21.75
CA VAL A 107 14.07 3.38 -22.12
C VAL A 107 14.21 2.31 -21.05
N HIS A 108 14.36 2.72 -19.79
CA HIS A 108 14.46 1.81 -18.65
C HIS A 108 13.63 2.29 -17.46
N PHE A 109 13.18 1.32 -16.65
CA PHE A 109 12.49 1.60 -15.40
C PHE A 109 13.03 0.69 -14.31
N PHE A 110 13.56 1.31 -13.26
CA PHE A 110 14.08 0.64 -12.08
C PHE A 110 13.00 0.68 -10.98
N PRO A 111 12.39 -0.46 -10.62
CA PRO A 111 11.36 -0.50 -9.59
C PRO A 111 11.91 -0.23 -8.21
N PHE A 112 11.00 0.05 -7.27
CA PHE A 112 11.33 0.23 -5.86
C PHE A 112 12.11 -0.97 -5.32
N ASN A 113 13.25 -0.68 -4.72
CA ASN A 113 14.06 -1.64 -3.97
C ASN A 113 14.06 -1.22 -2.49
N PRO A 114 13.68 -2.08 -1.53
CA PRO A 114 13.70 -1.76 -0.09
C PRO A 114 15.08 -1.34 0.45
N VAL A 115 16.17 -1.74 -0.21
CA VAL A 115 17.55 -1.34 0.15
C VAL A 115 17.83 0.08 -0.34
N ASP A 116 17.57 0.36 -1.61
CA ASP A 116 17.86 1.66 -2.24
C ASP A 116 16.79 2.72 -1.95
N LYS A 117 15.60 2.29 -1.54
CA LYS A 117 14.39 3.07 -1.29
C LYS A 117 14.05 4.07 -2.41
N ARG A 118 14.29 3.68 -3.66
CA ARG A 118 14.21 4.56 -4.83
C ARG A 118 13.56 3.86 -6.02
N THR A 119 12.83 4.64 -6.80
CA THR A 119 12.30 4.27 -8.12
C THR A 119 12.82 5.27 -9.14
N THR A 120 13.21 4.81 -10.33
CA THR A 120 13.79 5.67 -11.37
C THR A 120 13.26 5.29 -12.76
N LEU A 121 13.01 6.31 -13.59
CA LEU A 121 12.77 6.17 -15.02
C LEU A 121 13.92 6.83 -15.79
N THR A 122 14.40 6.16 -16.84
CA THR A 122 15.38 6.70 -17.80
C THR A 122 14.81 6.64 -19.21
#